data_AF-A0A1B0D8P5-F1
#
_entry.id   AF-A0A1B0D8P5-F1
#
_cell.length_a   1.000
_cell.length_b   1.000
_cell.length_c   1.000
_cell.angle_alpha   90.00
_cell.angle_beta   90.00
_cell.angle_gamma   90.00
#
_symmetry.space_group_name_H-M   'P 1'
#
loop_
_entity.id
_entity.type
_entity.pdbx_description
1 polymer ?
#
loop_
_entity_poly.entity_id
_entity_poly.type
_entity_poly.pdbx_seq_one_letter_code
_entity_poly.pdbx_strand_id
1 'polypeptide(L)'
;WQGPAWLKQDEEHWPQNKVIIPQDTGEEKPPKKNVLMNCQSSPSFIDELIRRFSSYEKLIRTTAYILRFIKNSQSKSEEKKKGPIIIEEMTDARDLLIRHVQDQEYLEEIKRCKKGEQMPKDKAKN
;
A
#
# COMPACT_ATOMS: atom_id res chain seq x y z
N TRP A 1 -32.04 -16.42 -8.65
CA TRP A 1 -31.12 -17.43 -9.23
C TRP A 1 -30.85 -18.48 -8.15
N GLN A 2 -31.12 -19.78 -8.39
CA GLN A 2 -31.07 -20.83 -7.35
C GLN A 2 -29.83 -21.75 -7.46
N GLY A 3 -28.71 -21.20 -7.93
CA GLY A 3 -27.45 -21.92 -8.08
C GLY A 3 -27.45 -22.96 -9.21
N PRO A 4 -26.34 -23.72 -9.34
CA PRO A 4 -26.18 -24.76 -10.34
C PRO A 4 -27.14 -25.93 -10.11
N ALA A 5 -27.69 -26.48 -11.19
CA ALA A 5 -28.71 -27.53 -11.12
C ALA A 5 -28.22 -28.80 -10.38
N TRP A 6 -26.93 -29.15 -10.52
CA TRP A 6 -26.33 -30.33 -9.90
C TRP A 6 -26.30 -30.28 -8.37
N LEU A 7 -26.30 -29.09 -7.76
CA LEU A 7 -26.23 -28.95 -6.30
C LEU A 7 -27.48 -29.50 -5.59
N LYS A 8 -28.59 -29.61 -6.33
CA LYS A 8 -29.87 -30.13 -5.84
C LYS A 8 -30.09 -31.60 -6.18
N GLN A 9 -29.17 -32.20 -6.93
CA GLN A 9 -29.23 -33.60 -7.34
C GLN A 9 -28.31 -34.43 -6.43
N ASP A 10 -28.49 -35.75 -6.47
CA ASP A 10 -27.63 -36.68 -5.74
C ASP A 10 -26.15 -36.50 -6.10
N GLU A 11 -25.27 -36.86 -5.15
CA GLU A 11 -23.82 -36.65 -5.23
C GLU A 11 -23.17 -37.26 -6.48
N GLU A 12 -23.80 -38.24 -7.11
CA GLU A 12 -23.37 -38.82 -8.40
C GLU A 12 -23.35 -37.80 -9.55
N HIS A 13 -24.19 -36.77 -9.47
CA HIS A 13 -24.30 -35.70 -10.45
C HIS A 13 -23.40 -34.51 -10.13
N TRP A 14 -22.72 -34.54 -8.99
CA TRP A 14 -21.77 -33.50 -8.64
C TRP A 14 -20.57 -33.58 -9.59
N PRO A 15 -19.94 -32.44 -9.91
CA PRO A 15 -18.73 -32.45 -10.71
C PRO A 15 -17.68 -33.31 -10.02
N GLN A 16 -17.32 -34.43 -10.64
CA GLN A 16 -16.25 -35.30 -10.13
C GLN A 16 -14.97 -34.48 -10.07
N ASN A 17 -14.51 -34.21 -8.85
CA ASN A 17 -13.23 -33.58 -8.62
C ASN A 17 -12.17 -34.61 -8.98
N LYS A 18 -11.69 -34.58 -10.24
CA LYS A 18 -10.55 -35.39 -10.69
C LYS A 18 -9.30 -34.84 -10.01
N VAL A 19 -9.13 -35.17 -8.74
CA VAL A 19 -7.85 -35.04 -8.07
C VAL A 19 -6.95 -36.10 -8.69
N ILE A 20 -6.16 -35.69 -9.68
CA ILE A 20 -5.07 -36.50 -10.19
C ILE A 20 -4.05 -36.55 -9.06
N ILE A 21 -4.07 -37.62 -8.25
CA ILE A 21 -3.02 -37.89 -7.28
C ILE A 21 -1.87 -38.49 -8.09
N PRO A 22 -0.71 -37.81 -8.22
CA PRO A 22 0.43 -38.39 -8.89
C PRO A 22 0.85 -39.64 -8.08
N GLN A 23 0.98 -40.77 -8.76
CA GLN A 23 1.61 -41.95 -8.19
C GLN A 23 3.01 -41.56 -7.74
N ASP A 24 3.38 -41.94 -6.52
CA ASP A 24 4.64 -41.61 -5.87
C ASP A 24 5.81 -42.23 -6.64
N THR A 25 6.32 -41.49 -7.62
CA THR A 25 7.61 -41.70 -8.26
C THR A 25 8.41 -40.42 -8.10
N GLY A 26 9.20 -40.35 -7.03
CA GLY A 26 10.40 -39.52 -6.89
C GLY A 26 10.29 -38.06 -7.32
N GLU A 27 10.12 -37.18 -6.34
CA GLU A 27 10.52 -35.76 -6.38
C GLU A 27 10.40 -35.01 -7.73
N GLU A 28 9.17 -34.73 -8.20
CA GLU A 28 8.96 -33.56 -9.03
C GLU A 28 7.97 -32.62 -8.34
N LYS A 29 8.53 -31.57 -7.72
CA LYS A 29 7.75 -30.43 -7.21
C LYS A 29 6.88 -29.92 -8.37
N PRO A 30 5.55 -29.76 -8.20
CA PRO A 30 4.73 -29.16 -9.24
C PRO A 30 5.34 -27.80 -9.61
N PRO A 31 5.50 -27.48 -10.90
CA PRO A 31 6.07 -26.20 -11.29
C PRO A 31 5.21 -25.13 -10.64
N LYS A 32 5.85 -24.32 -9.78
CA LYS A 32 5.21 -23.15 -9.18
C LYS A 32 4.64 -22.35 -10.34
N LYS A 33 3.31 -22.35 -10.49
CA LYS A 33 2.65 -21.45 -11.42
C LYS A 33 2.96 -20.05 -10.90
N ASN A 34 3.98 -19.43 -11.47
CA ASN A 34 4.27 -18.03 -11.25
C ASN A 34 3.10 -17.27 -11.87
N VAL A 35 2.08 -17.00 -11.04
CA VAL A 35 1.04 -16.04 -11.39
C VAL A 35 1.76 -14.70 -11.47
N LEU A 36 2.06 -14.27 -12.69
CA LEU A 36 2.56 -12.94 -12.94
C LEU A 36 1.38 -11.99 -12.68
N MET A 37 1.24 -11.55 -11.43
CA MET A 37 0.28 -10.51 -11.08
C MET A 37 0.75 -9.23 -11.77
N ASN A 38 0.03 -8.80 -12.80
CA ASN A 38 0.29 -7.54 -13.45
C ASN A 38 -0.18 -6.44 -12.48
N CYS A 39 0.70 -6.00 -11.57
CA CYS A 39 0.40 -4.91 -10.65
C CYS A 39 0.36 -3.62 -11.48
N GLN A 40 -0.83 -3.23 -11.93
CA GLN A 40 -1.06 -1.81 -12.16
C GLN A 40 -0.79 -1.13 -10.82
N SER A 41 0.19 -0.22 -10.77
CA SER A 41 0.49 0.55 -9.58
C SER A 41 -0.76 1.34 -9.20
N SER A 42 -1.56 0.80 -8.29
CA SER A 42 -2.67 1.54 -7.72
C SER A 42 -2.09 2.78 -7.01
N PRO A 43 -2.77 3.92 -7.05
CA PRO A 43 -2.34 5.09 -6.28
C PRO A 43 -2.10 4.68 -4.83
N SER A 44 -1.03 5.18 -4.23
CA SER A 44 -0.76 4.88 -2.84
C SER A 44 -1.88 5.46 -1.96
N PHE A 45 -2.00 4.94 -0.74
CA PHE A 45 -2.92 5.50 0.24
C PHE A 45 -2.69 7.02 0.44
N ILE A 46 -1.44 7.47 0.38
CA ILE A 46 -1.09 8.89 0.52
C ILE A 46 -1.56 9.70 -0.69
N ASP A 47 -1.46 9.16 -1.92
CA ASP A 47 -1.96 9.84 -3.12
C ASP A 47 -3.49 10.02 -3.07
N GLU A 48 -4.20 8.98 -2.64
CA GLU A 48 -5.64 9.08 -2.43
C GLU A 48 -5.98 10.09 -1.32
N LEU A 49 -5.22 10.08 -0.23
CA LEU A 49 -5.42 11.01 0.87
C LEU A 49 -5.25 12.46 0.38
N ILE A 50 -4.17 12.77 -0.33
CA ILE A 50 -3.91 14.10 -0.91
C ILE A 50 -5.09 14.52 -1.82
N ARG A 51 -5.56 13.63 -2.69
CA ARG A 51 -6.65 13.92 -3.65
C ARG A 51 -8.00 14.20 -2.98
N ARG A 52 -8.25 13.68 -1.77
CA ARG A 52 -9.53 13.85 -1.07
C ARG A 52 -9.68 15.21 -0.37
N PHE A 53 -8.58 15.95 -0.16
CA PHE A 53 -8.62 17.21 0.57
C PHE A 53 -8.38 18.40 -0.34
N SER A 54 -9.28 19.39 -0.28
CA SER A 54 -9.13 20.70 -0.93
C SER A 54 -8.44 21.75 -0.04
N SER A 55 -8.14 21.41 1.22
CA SER A 55 -7.48 22.29 2.18
C SER A 55 -6.24 21.62 2.73
N TYR A 56 -5.09 22.28 2.51
CA TYR A 56 -3.79 21.79 2.96
C TYR A 56 -3.71 21.63 4.49
N GLU A 57 -4.26 22.57 5.25
CA GLU A 57 -4.31 22.46 6.71
C GLU A 57 -5.16 21.27 7.19
N LYS A 58 -6.31 21.04 6.54
CA LYS A 58 -7.17 19.88 6.88
C LYS A 58 -6.48 18.57 6.55
N LEU A 59 -5.76 18.51 5.43
CA LEU A 59 -4.95 17.36 5.05
C LEU A 59 -3.89 17.08 6.14
N ILE A 60 -3.09 18.08 6.52
CA ILE A 60 -2.06 17.93 7.56
C ILE A 60 -2.67 17.44 8.88
N ARG A 61 -3.73 18.10 9.37
CA ARG A 61 -4.38 17.70 10.63
C ARG A 61 -4.90 16.26 10.56
N THR A 62 -5.53 15.87 9.45
CA THR A 62 -6.05 14.50 9.29
C THR A 62 -4.91 13.49 9.27
N THR A 63 -3.85 13.76 8.51
CA THR A 63 -2.65 12.91 8.48
C THR A 63 -2.02 12.78 9.87
N ALA A 64 -1.94 13.87 10.65
CA ALA A 64 -1.45 13.84 12.03
C ALA A 64 -2.29 12.92 12.93
N TYR A 65 -3.62 12.95 12.82
CA TYR A 65 -4.50 12.02 13.53
C TYR A 65 -4.26 10.56 13.13
N ILE A 66 -4.09 10.28 11.83
CA ILE A 66 -3.80 8.93 11.33
C ILE A 66 -2.47 8.43 11.90
N LEU A 67 -1.42 9.25 11.86
CA LEU A 67 -0.11 8.89 12.41
C LEU A 67 -0.15 8.66 13.91
N ARG A 68 -0.85 9.52 14.66
CA ARG A 68 -1.07 9.32 16.09
C ARG A 68 -1.85 8.03 16.36
N PHE A 69 -2.87 7.72 15.57
CA PHE A 69 -3.64 6.49 15.71
C PHE A 69 -2.75 5.25 15.51
N ILE A 70 -1.95 5.22 14.44
CA ILE A 70 -1.00 4.14 14.16
C ILE A 70 -0.07 3.96 15.36
N LYS A 71 0.55 5.04 15.85
CA LYS A 71 1.43 4.99 17.02
C LYS A 71 0.70 4.47 18.26
N ASN A 72 -0.46 5.03 18.57
CA ASN A 72 -1.26 4.64 19.74
C ASN A 72 -1.76 3.18 19.67
N SER A 73 -2.04 2.64 18.47
CA SER A 73 -2.46 1.24 18.30
C SER A 73 -1.35 0.24 18.64
N GLN A 74 -0.09 0.68 18.58
CA GLN A 74 1.09 -0.14 18.87
C GLN A 74 1.63 0.09 20.30
N SER A 75 1.12 1.11 21.00
CA SER A 75 1.57 1.50 22.35
C SER A 75 0.71 0.91 23.47
N LYS A 76 1.34 0.72 24.64
CA LYS A 76 0.63 0.43 25.90
C LYS A 76 -0.28 1.60 26.29
N SER A 77 -1.29 1.34 27.12
CA SER A 77 -2.33 2.32 27.46
C SER A 77 -1.76 3.62 28.05
N GLU A 78 -0.70 3.50 28.84
CA GLU A 78 -0.02 4.58 29.56
C GLU A 78 0.77 5.50 28.63
N GLU A 79 1.24 4.99 27.49
CA GLU A 79 2.05 5.71 26.51
C GLU A 79 1.21 6.37 25.41
N LYS A 80 -0.10 6.08 25.36
CA LYS A 80 -1.00 6.62 24.33
C LYS A 80 -1.15 8.13 24.49
N LYS A 81 -0.87 8.85 23.39
CA LYS A 81 -1.11 10.28 23.32
C LYS A 81 -2.62 10.56 23.26
N LYS A 82 -3.08 11.50 24.09
CA LYS A 82 -4.48 11.95 24.18
C LYS A 82 -4.55 13.47 24.03
N GLY A 83 -5.75 14.00 23.77
CA GLY A 83 -5.99 15.45 23.65
C GLY A 83 -5.80 16.00 22.23
N PRO A 84 -5.68 17.33 22.07
CA PRO A 84 -5.49 17.98 20.77
C PRO A 84 -4.21 17.53 20.05
N ILE A 85 -4.17 17.64 18.73
CA ILE A 85 -2.95 17.46 17.94
C ILE A 85 -1.98 18.59 18.26
N ILE A 86 -0.72 18.24 18.57
CA ILE A 86 0.34 19.21 18.87
C ILE A 86 1.11 19.58 17.60
N ILE A 87 1.88 20.66 17.66
CA ILE A 87 2.60 21.22 16.51
C ILE A 87 3.57 20.20 15.93
N GLU A 88 4.27 19.44 16.78
CA GLU A 88 5.23 18.42 16.38
C GLU A 88 4.58 17.35 15.49
N GLU A 89 3.35 16.92 15.84
CA GLU A 89 2.64 15.92 15.03
C GLU A 89 2.12 16.50 13.71
N MET A 90 1.80 17.80 13.67
CA MET A 90 1.48 18.49 12.41
C MET A 90 2.72 18.60 11.52
N THR A 91 3.89 18.87 12.11
CA THR A 91 5.17 18.92 11.39
C THR A 91 5.52 17.53 10.83
N ASP A 92 5.44 16.48 11.65
CA ASP A 92 5.69 15.10 11.21
C ASP A 92 4.76 14.71 10.04
N ALA A 93 3.47 15.06 10.14
CA ALA A 93 2.50 14.81 9.09
C ALA A 93 2.81 15.59 7.81
N ARG A 94 3.19 16.86 7.93
CA ARG A 94 3.60 17.70 6.81
C ARG A 94 4.83 17.12 6.11
N ASP A 95 5.86 16.79 6.87
CA ASP A 95 7.13 16.29 6.34
C ASP A 95 6.94 14.95 5.64
N LEU A 96 6.06 14.09 6.15
CA LEU A 96 5.70 12.85 5.48
C LEU A 96 5.06 13.11 4.12
N LEU A 97 4.09 14.03 4.04
CA LEU A 97 3.40 14.36 2.78
C LEU A 97 4.36 14.98 1.77
N ILE A 98 5.20 15.92 2.20
CA ILE A 98 6.20 16.57 1.35
C ILE A 98 7.20 15.54 0.83
N ARG A 99 7.74 14.70 1.72
CA ARG A 99 8.70 13.65 1.34
C ARG A 99 8.09 12.68 0.33
N HIS A 100 6.83 12.28 0.52
CA HIS A 100 6.11 11.42 -0.41
C HIS A 100 6.06 12.03 -1.82
N VAL A 101 5.61 13.29 -1.93
CA VAL A 101 5.55 13.98 -3.24
C VAL A 101 6.94 14.17 -3.83
N GLN A 102 7.94 14.51 -3.01
CA GLN A 102 9.32 14.65 -3.45
C GLN A 102 9.88 13.34 -4.02
N ASP A 103 9.64 12.20 -3.35
CA ASP A 103 10.07 10.90 -3.82
C ASP A 103 9.39 10.48 -5.14
N GLN A 104 8.18 10.97 -5.42
CA GLN A 104 7.49 10.72 -6.70
C GLN A 104 8.04 11.62 -7.84
N GLU A 105 8.16 12.93 -7.60
CA GLU A 105 8.45 13.90 -8.65
C GLU A 105 9.95 14.12 -8.90
N TYR A 106 10.78 13.94 -7.87
CA TYR A 106 12.20 14.27 -7.88
C TYR A 106 13.08 13.06 -7.58
N LEU A 107 12.64 11.87 -7.98
CA LEU A 107 13.32 10.61 -7.66
C LEU A 107 14.80 10.63 -8.10
N GLU A 108 15.09 11.14 -9.29
CA GLU A 108 16.44 11.16 -9.84
C GLU A 108 17.32 12.21 -9.18
N GLU A 109 16.79 13.40 -8.92
CA GLU A 109 17.44 14.46 -8.15
C GLU A 109 17.80 13.97 -6.75
N ILE A 110 16.86 13.32 -6.05
CA ILE A 110 17.07 12.75 -4.73
C ILE A 110 18.16 11.66 -4.78
N LYS A 111 18.15 10.78 -5.79
CA LYS A 111 19.21 9.77 -5.98
C LYS A 111 20.58 10.42 -6.16
N ARG A 112 20.68 11.49 -6.96
CA ARG A 112 21.94 12.23 -7.19
C ARG A 112 22.42 12.92 -5.93
N CYS A 113 21.53 13.60 -5.22
CA CYS A 113 21.83 14.23 -3.92
C CYS A 113 22.37 13.20 -2.91
N LYS A 114 21.74 12.03 -2.81
CA LYS A 114 22.21 10.94 -1.92
C LYS A 114 23.58 10.40 -2.30
N LYS A 115 23.98 10.48 -3.57
CA LYS A 115 25.32 10.09 -4.07
C LYS A 115 26.37 11.20 -3.97
N GLY A 116 25.99 12.42 -3.58
CA GLY A 116 26.89 13.58 -3.55
C GLY A 116 27.23 14.14 -4.95
N GLU A 117 26.43 13.81 -5.97
CA GLU A 117 26.62 14.29 -7.33
C GLU A 117 26.08 15.72 -7.47
N GLN A 118 26.72 16.55 -8.30
CA GLN A 118 26.24 17.91 -8.56
C GLN A 118 24.88 17.88 -9.25
N MET A 119 23.97 18.75 -8.84
CA MET A 119 22.68 18.94 -9.51
C MET A 119 22.88 19.44 -10.95
N PRO A 120 22.01 19.06 -11.90
CA PRO A 120 22.12 19.58 -13.25
C PRO A 120 21.87 21.10 -13.20
N LYS A 121 22.69 21.89 -13.91
CA LYS A 121 22.49 23.34 -14.01
C LYS A 121 21.18 23.56 -14.79
N ASP A 122 20.17 24.14 -14.15
CA ASP A 122 18.84 24.29 -14.74
C ASP A 122 18.88 25.03 -16.09
N LYS A 123 18.24 24.45 -17.10
CA LYS A 123 17.44 25.24 -18.04
C LYS A 123 16.04 25.24 -17.44
N ALA A 124 15.67 26.34 -16.79
CA ALA A 124 14.32 26.52 -16.25
C ALA A 124 13.29 26.15 -17.32
N LYS A 125 12.48 25.13 -17.05
CA LYS A 125 11.27 24.86 -17.84
C LYS A 125 10.27 25.95 -17.49
N ASN A 126 10.17 26.94 -18.38
CA ASN A 126 9.04 27.88 -18.42
C ASN A 126 7.75 27.16 -18.77
#